data_AF-A0A3M1ET47-F1
#
_entry.id   AF-A0A3M1ET47-F1
#
_cell.length_a   1.000
_cell.length_b   1.000
_cell.length_c   1.000
_cell.angle_alpha   90.00
_cell.angle_beta   90.00
_cell.angle_gamma   90.00
#
_symmetry.space_group_name_H-M   'P 1'
#
loop_
_entity.id
_entity.type
_entity.pdbx_description
1 polymer ?
#
loop_
_entity_poly.entity_id
_entity_poly.type
_entity_poly.pdbx_seq_one_letter_code
_entity_poly.pdbx_strand_id
1 'polypeptide(L)'
;MLLTERISELYRYRELIRNLVVRDLKVRYKNSVLGFLWSLVNPLLMMLVFTVVFQIMLPNQQIRAFPIFVLCALLPWNWFAASLNEAIPSIVNNAHLIKKVYFPREVLPLSVVLANGVNFLLALLVLFAMIFFYGVHLSAWVLLLPAIIVVQLLFTLGVAFILSTINVFYRDTGVIMEVVLLAWFFLTPIFYPITLLSQY
;
A
#
# COMPACT_ATOMS: atom_id res chain seq x y z
N MET A 1 28.41 7.39 7.19
CA MET A 1 29.23 7.22 5.97
C MET A 1 28.57 6.24 4.99
N LEU A 2 28.29 4.99 5.39
CA LEU A 2 27.65 3.99 4.51
C LEU A 2 26.22 4.33 4.04
N LEU A 3 25.34 4.84 4.93
CA LEU A 3 23.95 5.19 4.57
C LEU A 3 23.85 6.40 3.61
N THR A 4 24.68 7.43 3.83
CA THR A 4 24.76 8.60 2.96
C THR A 4 25.25 8.25 1.55
N GLU A 5 26.18 7.31 1.45
CA GLU A 5 26.66 6.78 0.16
C GLU A 5 25.56 5.98 -0.56
N ARG A 6 24.84 5.11 0.16
CA ARG A 6 23.69 4.37 -0.37
C ARG A 6 22.58 5.29 -0.88
N ILE A 7 22.23 6.33 -0.13
CA ILE A 7 21.21 7.31 -0.54
C ILE A 7 21.67 8.10 -1.77
N SER A 8 22.94 8.51 -1.81
CA SER A 8 23.55 9.17 -2.97
C SER A 8 23.54 8.27 -4.22
N GLU A 9 23.84 6.99 -4.03
CA GLU A 9 23.80 5.99 -5.10
C GLU A 9 22.37 5.81 -5.62
N LEU A 10 21.37 5.65 -4.74
CA LEU A 10 19.96 5.59 -5.14
C LEU A 10 19.52 6.84 -5.91
N TYR A 11 19.96 8.03 -5.48
CA TYR A 11 19.67 9.27 -6.18
C TYR A 11 20.30 9.32 -7.58
N ARG A 12 21.47 8.72 -7.77
CA ARG A 12 22.12 8.56 -9.08
C ARG A 12 21.31 7.64 -10.01
N TYR A 13 20.64 6.62 -9.47
CA TYR A 13 19.77 5.71 -10.21
C TYR A 13 18.29 6.13 -10.22
N ARG A 14 17.96 7.40 -9.91
CA ARG A 14 16.57 7.90 -9.92
C ARG A 14 15.82 7.69 -11.24
N GLU A 15 16.54 7.74 -12.36
CA GLU A 15 15.94 7.50 -13.68
C GLU A 15 15.56 6.04 -13.86
N LEU A 16 16.40 5.12 -13.39
CA LEU A 16 16.07 3.69 -13.36
C LEU A 16 14.87 3.43 -12.46
N ILE A 17 14.86 4.00 -11.24
CA ILE A 17 13.72 3.89 -10.31
C ILE A 17 12.44 4.39 -10.98
N ARG A 18 12.46 5.58 -11.58
CA ARG A 18 11.32 6.15 -12.30
C ARG A 18 10.86 5.24 -13.44
N ASN A 19 11.79 4.71 -14.23
CA ASN A 19 11.47 3.81 -15.33
C ASN A 19 10.84 2.51 -14.85
N LEU A 20 11.33 1.93 -13.75
CA LEU A 20 10.76 0.74 -13.13
C LEU A 20 9.36 1.02 -12.58
N VAL A 21 9.16 2.14 -11.86
CA VAL A 21 7.84 2.55 -11.36
C VAL A 21 6.84 2.69 -12.51
N VAL A 22 7.22 3.41 -13.56
CA VAL A 22 6.34 3.63 -14.73
C VAL A 22 6.07 2.32 -15.46
N ARG A 23 7.08 1.45 -15.61
CA ARG A 23 6.92 0.12 -16.20
C ARG A 23 5.94 -0.71 -15.40
N ASP A 24 6.10 -0.79 -14.09
CA ASP A 24 5.29 -1.64 -13.22
C ASP A 24 3.83 -1.17 -13.23
N LEU A 25 3.58 0.15 -13.17
CA LEU A 25 2.24 0.73 -13.35
C LEU A 25 1.65 0.40 -14.73
N LYS A 26 2.43 0.59 -15.81
CA LYS A 26 1.97 0.27 -17.17
C LYS A 26 1.62 -1.21 -17.32
N VAL A 27 2.45 -2.10 -16.80
CA VAL A 27 2.22 -3.56 -16.86
C VAL A 27 0.95 -3.92 -16.11
N ARG A 28 0.72 -3.34 -14.93
CA ARG A 28 -0.46 -3.61 -14.10
C ARG A 28 -1.78 -3.20 -14.78
N TYR A 29 -1.75 -2.12 -15.57
CA TYR A 29 -2.92 -1.64 -16.31
C TYR A 29 -2.98 -2.12 -17.76
N LYS A 30 -1.94 -2.83 -18.23
CA LYS A 30 -1.89 -3.35 -19.60
C LYS A 30 -2.97 -4.41 -19.79
N ASN A 31 -3.67 -4.34 -20.93
CA ASN A 31 -4.74 -5.27 -21.31
C ASN A 31 -5.97 -5.28 -20.38
N SER A 32 -6.15 -4.24 -19.54
CA SER A 32 -7.37 -4.07 -18.75
C SER A 32 -8.33 -3.11 -19.43
N VAL A 33 -9.61 -3.48 -19.52
CA VAL A 33 -10.67 -2.67 -20.14
C VAL A 33 -10.80 -1.29 -19.49
N LEU A 34 -10.67 -1.23 -18.16
CA LEU A 34 -10.76 0.01 -17.39
C LEU A 34 -9.38 0.67 -17.16
N GLY A 35 -8.29 -0.06 -17.40
CA GLY A 35 -6.93 0.46 -17.25
C GLY A 35 -6.68 1.10 -15.87
N PHE A 36 -6.19 2.35 -15.86
CA PHE A 36 -5.88 3.10 -14.65
C PHE A 36 -7.10 3.35 -13.75
N LEU A 37 -8.33 3.35 -14.29
CA LEU A 37 -9.54 3.59 -13.50
C LEU A 37 -9.72 2.54 -12.40
N TRP A 38 -9.11 1.37 -12.53
CA TRP A 38 -9.11 0.35 -11.47
C TRP A 38 -8.49 0.83 -10.15
N SER A 39 -7.53 1.77 -10.17
CA SER A 39 -6.99 2.33 -8.93
C SER A 39 -8.03 3.13 -8.15
N LEU A 40 -9.08 3.61 -8.82
CA LEU A 40 -10.18 4.38 -8.23
C LEU A 40 -11.38 3.49 -7.91
N VAL A 41 -11.70 2.57 -8.82
CA VAL A 41 -12.87 1.68 -8.73
C VAL A 41 -12.68 0.63 -7.63
N ASN A 42 -11.49 0.05 -7.48
CA ASN A 42 -11.26 -1.01 -6.49
C ASN A 42 -11.53 -0.54 -5.05
N PRO A 43 -10.99 0.59 -4.57
CA PRO A 43 -11.33 1.12 -3.25
C PRO A 43 -12.83 1.36 -3.04
N LEU A 44 -13.55 1.86 -4.05
CA LEU A 44 -15.00 2.07 -3.98
C LEU A 44 -15.78 0.77 -3.85
N LEU A 45 -15.40 -0.26 -4.62
CA LEU A 45 -16.02 -1.58 -4.53
C LEU A 45 -15.76 -2.23 -3.17
N MET A 46 -14.52 -2.15 -2.66
CA MET A 46 -14.22 -2.64 -1.32
C MET A 46 -15.01 -1.89 -0.25
N MET A 47 -15.04 -0.56 -0.30
CA MET A 47 -15.86 0.24 0.59
C MET A 47 -17.32 -0.20 0.58
N LEU A 48 -17.90 -0.41 -0.61
CA LEU A 48 -19.28 -0.88 -0.76
C LEU A 48 -19.48 -2.23 -0.08
N VAL A 49 -18.61 -3.21 -0.37
CA VAL A 49 -18.66 -4.55 0.24
C VAL A 49 -18.62 -4.46 1.76
N PHE A 50 -17.65 -3.75 2.33
CA PHE A 50 -17.54 -3.58 3.78
C PHE A 50 -18.75 -2.84 4.36
N THR A 51 -19.27 -1.83 3.67
CA THR A 51 -20.45 -1.09 4.10
C THR A 51 -21.68 -2.00 4.14
N VAL A 52 -21.90 -2.82 3.11
CA VAL A 52 -23.01 -3.78 3.09
C VAL A 52 -22.89 -4.75 4.28
N VAL A 53 -21.71 -5.30 4.54
CA VAL A 53 -21.52 -6.26 5.63
C VAL A 53 -21.71 -5.61 7.02
N PHE A 54 -21.05 -4.48 7.28
CA PHE A 54 -20.96 -3.91 8.64
C PHE A 54 -21.96 -2.78 8.94
N GLN A 55 -22.69 -2.30 7.93
CA GLN A 55 -23.76 -1.33 8.14
C GLN A 55 -25.15 -1.92 7.88
N ILE A 56 -25.28 -2.84 6.92
CA ILE A 56 -26.58 -3.44 6.56
C ILE A 56 -26.78 -4.79 7.26
N MET A 57 -25.81 -5.72 7.17
CA MET A 57 -25.97 -7.07 7.72
C MET A 57 -25.70 -7.13 9.23
N LEU A 58 -24.69 -6.41 9.72
CA LEU A 58 -24.39 -6.26 11.15
C LEU A 58 -24.44 -4.77 11.53
N PRO A 59 -25.63 -4.15 11.65
CA PRO A 59 -25.77 -2.71 11.79
C PRO A 59 -25.04 -2.18 13.05
N ASN A 60 -23.82 -1.70 12.84
CA ASN A 60 -23.01 -1.10 13.89
C ASN A 60 -23.39 0.39 14.03
N GLN A 61 -24.28 0.71 14.98
CA GLN A 61 -24.78 2.08 15.16
C GLN A 61 -23.73 3.06 15.71
N GLN A 62 -22.53 2.60 16.07
CA GLN A 62 -21.51 3.46 16.66
C GLN A 62 -20.78 4.36 15.63
N ILE A 63 -20.82 4.04 14.33
CA ILE A 63 -20.07 4.76 13.30
C ILE A 63 -21.03 5.46 12.32
N ARG A 64 -21.19 6.78 12.46
CA ARG A 64 -22.09 7.60 11.61
C ARG A 64 -21.72 7.60 10.12
N ALA A 65 -20.44 7.56 9.78
CA ALA A 65 -19.93 7.63 8.41
C ALA A 65 -19.05 6.42 8.08
N PHE A 66 -19.61 5.22 8.23
CA PHE A 66 -18.88 3.96 8.04
C PHE A 66 -18.15 3.85 6.68
N PRO A 67 -18.73 4.25 5.53
CA PRO A 67 -18.04 4.18 4.24
C PRO A 67 -16.72 4.99 4.20
N ILE A 68 -16.71 6.17 4.83
CA ILE A 68 -15.50 7.00 4.91
C ILE A 68 -14.52 6.42 5.91
N PHE A 69 -15.01 5.98 7.07
CA PHE A 69 -14.20 5.34 8.10
C PHE A 69 -13.42 4.15 7.54
N VAL A 70 -14.10 3.25 6.82
CA VAL A 70 -13.45 2.06 6.27
C VAL A 70 -12.48 2.40 5.15
N LEU A 71 -12.76 3.41 4.32
CA LEU A 71 -11.79 3.89 3.32
C LEU A 71 -10.51 4.42 3.98
N CYS A 72 -10.62 5.22 5.05
CA CYS A 72 -9.47 5.74 5.78
C CYS A 72 -8.54 4.62 6.28
N ALA A 73 -9.09 3.47 6.67
CA ALA A 73 -8.32 2.32 7.13
C ALA A 73 -7.81 1.44 5.97
N LEU A 74 -8.64 1.19 4.96
CA LEU A 74 -8.31 0.31 3.84
C LEU A 74 -7.21 0.86 2.94
N LEU A 75 -7.19 2.16 2.66
CA LEU A 75 -6.20 2.74 1.75
C LEU A 75 -4.74 2.53 2.20
N PRO A 76 -4.34 2.93 3.43
CA PRO A 76 -2.97 2.72 3.89
C PRO A 76 -2.64 1.23 4.08
N TRP A 77 -3.63 0.42 4.51
CA TRP A 77 -3.46 -1.03 4.61
C TRP A 77 -3.16 -1.67 3.25
N ASN A 78 -3.97 -1.36 2.24
CA ASN A 78 -3.81 -1.90 0.89
C ASN A 78 -2.47 -1.48 0.29
N TRP A 79 -2.04 -0.24 0.53
CA TRP A 79 -0.71 0.19 0.12
C TRP A 79 0.40 -0.66 0.76
N PHE A 80 0.32 -0.88 2.07
CA PHE A 80 1.29 -1.70 2.80
C PHE A 80 1.31 -3.15 2.31
N ALA A 81 0.16 -3.82 2.31
CA ALA A 81 0.03 -5.22 1.95
C ALA A 81 0.44 -5.49 0.50
N ALA A 82 -0.01 -4.66 -0.45
CA ALA A 82 0.38 -4.78 -1.86
C ALA A 82 1.88 -4.54 -2.05
N SER A 83 2.43 -3.54 -1.35
CA SER A 83 3.87 -3.25 -1.40
C SER A 83 4.70 -4.43 -0.92
N LEU A 84 4.33 -5.07 0.19
CA LEU A 84 5.07 -6.24 0.69
C LEU A 84 4.95 -7.44 -0.25
N ASN A 85 3.73 -7.81 -0.64
CA ASN A 85 3.50 -8.98 -1.50
C ASN A 85 4.27 -8.88 -2.83
N GLU A 86 4.40 -7.68 -3.39
CA GLU A 86 5.14 -7.48 -4.65
C GLU A 86 6.64 -7.24 -4.43
N ALA A 87 7.04 -6.61 -3.32
CA ALA A 87 8.44 -6.30 -3.06
C ALA A 87 9.24 -7.55 -2.64
N ILE A 88 8.63 -8.48 -1.91
CA ILE A 88 9.26 -9.72 -1.45
C ILE A 88 9.88 -10.52 -2.62
N PRO A 89 9.15 -10.85 -3.70
CA PRO A 89 9.72 -11.57 -4.84
C PRO A 89 10.46 -10.66 -5.84
N SER A 90 10.48 -9.34 -5.65
CA SER A 90 10.98 -8.38 -6.65
C SER A 90 12.43 -8.63 -7.10
N ILE A 91 13.33 -8.96 -6.17
CA ILE A 91 14.74 -9.24 -6.46
C ILE A 91 14.89 -10.51 -7.29
N VAL A 92 14.16 -11.56 -6.93
CA VAL A 92 14.19 -12.86 -7.63
C VAL A 92 13.58 -12.73 -9.02
N ASN A 93 12.42 -12.08 -9.14
CA ASN A 93 11.71 -11.89 -10.41
C ASN A 93 12.50 -11.03 -11.41
N ASN A 94 13.27 -10.05 -10.92
CA ASN A 94 14.11 -9.19 -11.75
C ASN A 94 15.58 -9.67 -11.82
N ALA A 95 15.88 -10.93 -11.48
CA ALA A 95 17.24 -11.48 -11.53
C ALA A 95 17.90 -11.35 -12.92
N HIS A 96 17.11 -11.39 -13.99
CA HIS A 96 17.60 -11.20 -15.35
C HIS A 96 18.16 -9.79 -15.60
N LEU A 97 17.60 -8.75 -14.97
CA LEU A 97 18.11 -7.37 -15.06
C LEU A 97 19.41 -7.24 -14.27
N ILE A 98 19.44 -7.78 -13.06
CA ILE A 98 20.60 -7.75 -12.16
C ILE A 98 21.82 -8.42 -12.83
N LYS A 99 21.61 -9.50 -13.59
CA LYS A 99 22.69 -10.19 -14.31
C LYS A 99 23.21 -9.44 -15.54
N LYS A 100 22.43 -8.51 -16.10
CA LYS A 100 22.79 -7.79 -17.34
C LYS A 100 23.41 -6.42 -17.09
N VAL A 101 22.97 -5.72 -16.04
CA VAL A 101 23.38 -4.35 -15.74
C VAL A 101 23.63 -4.23 -14.24
N TYR A 102 24.74 -3.60 -13.86
CA TYR A 102 25.01 -3.30 -12.47
C TYR A 102 24.13 -2.15 -11.97
N PHE A 103 23.42 -2.39 -10.87
CA PHE A 103 22.72 -1.37 -10.08
C PHE A 103 22.47 -1.91 -8.65
N PRO A 104 22.28 -1.03 -7.65
CA PRO A 104 21.99 -1.46 -6.28
C PRO A 104 20.64 -2.20 -6.22
N ARG A 105 20.64 -3.40 -5.64
CA ARG A 105 19.46 -4.30 -5.63
C ARG A 105 18.25 -3.73 -4.89
N GLU A 106 18.49 -2.82 -3.95
CA GLU A 106 17.49 -2.05 -3.18
C GLU A 106 16.55 -1.24 -4.08
N VAL A 107 16.98 -0.91 -5.31
CA VAL A 107 16.16 -0.20 -6.30
C VAL A 107 14.88 -0.97 -6.65
N LEU A 108 14.91 -2.31 -6.63
CA LEU A 108 13.75 -3.13 -7.04
C LEU A 108 12.63 -3.12 -5.99
N PRO A 109 12.86 -3.42 -4.69
CA PRO A 109 11.82 -3.24 -3.69
C PRO A 109 11.35 -1.77 -3.62
N LEU A 110 12.28 -0.82 -3.72
CA LEU A 110 11.94 0.61 -3.68
C LEU A 110 10.98 1.01 -4.81
N SER A 111 11.25 0.59 -6.06
CA SER A 111 10.35 0.91 -7.18
C SER A 111 8.95 0.32 -7.00
N VAL A 112 8.85 -0.88 -6.41
CA VAL A 112 7.55 -1.52 -6.12
C VAL A 112 6.77 -0.73 -5.06
N VAL A 113 7.41 -0.36 -3.95
CA VAL A 113 6.72 0.43 -2.89
C VAL A 113 6.26 1.78 -3.43
N LEU A 114 7.09 2.45 -4.24
CA LEU A 114 6.74 3.72 -4.88
C LEU A 114 5.61 3.58 -5.91
N ALA A 115 5.60 2.51 -6.71
CA ALA A 115 4.51 2.24 -7.66
C ALA A 115 3.18 2.04 -6.94
N ASN A 116 3.16 1.25 -5.85
CA ASN A 116 1.97 1.12 -5.01
C ASN A 116 1.62 2.44 -4.29
N GLY A 117 2.62 3.26 -3.96
CA GLY A 117 2.42 4.61 -3.41
C GLY A 117 1.68 5.54 -4.37
N VAL A 118 1.98 5.47 -5.68
CA VAL A 118 1.22 6.22 -6.70
C VAL A 118 -0.25 5.78 -6.70
N ASN A 119 -0.52 4.47 -6.62
CA ASN A 119 -1.90 3.96 -6.56
C ASN A 119 -2.63 4.43 -5.30
N PHE A 120 -1.94 4.46 -4.16
CA PHE A 120 -2.47 5.01 -2.93
C PHE A 120 -2.79 6.50 -3.06
N LEU A 121 -1.91 7.31 -3.66
CA LEU A 121 -2.17 8.73 -3.89
C LEU A 121 -3.37 8.96 -4.81
N LEU A 122 -3.55 8.13 -5.84
CA LEU A 122 -4.75 8.16 -6.67
C LEU A 122 -6.01 7.78 -5.88
N ALA A 123 -5.91 6.77 -5.01
CA ALA A 123 -7.01 6.34 -4.16
C ALA A 123 -7.38 7.39 -3.09
N LEU A 124 -6.43 8.24 -2.65
CA LEU A 124 -6.76 9.38 -1.78
C LEU A 124 -7.71 10.37 -2.46
N LEU A 125 -7.63 10.55 -3.78
CA LEU A 125 -8.58 11.40 -4.51
C LEU A 125 -10.01 10.89 -4.34
N VAL A 126 -10.19 9.57 -4.35
CA VAL A 126 -11.48 8.92 -4.07
C VAL A 126 -11.93 9.22 -2.64
N LEU A 127 -11.05 9.04 -1.65
CA LEU A 127 -11.37 9.34 -0.25
C LEU A 127 -11.85 10.79 -0.09
N PHE A 128 -11.10 11.76 -0.62
CA PHE A 128 -11.50 13.17 -0.54
C PHE A 128 -12.83 13.42 -1.26
N ALA A 129 -13.03 12.88 -2.46
CA ALA A 129 -14.31 12.99 -3.17
C ALA A 129 -15.49 12.46 -2.34
N MET A 130 -15.31 11.32 -1.66
CA MET A 130 -16.34 10.76 -0.79
C MET A 130 -16.58 11.61 0.48
N ILE A 131 -15.54 12.20 1.07
CA ILE A 131 -15.68 13.13 2.20
C ILE A 131 -16.58 14.31 1.81
N PHE A 132 -16.34 14.91 0.64
CA PHE A 132 -17.18 16.00 0.13
C PHE A 132 -18.61 15.53 -0.15
N PHE A 133 -18.78 14.37 -0.79
CA PHE A 133 -20.10 13.82 -1.13
C PHE A 133 -20.99 13.56 0.10
N TYR A 134 -20.41 13.02 1.17
CA TYR A 134 -21.14 12.77 2.44
C TYR A 134 -21.20 13.99 3.37
N GLY A 135 -20.64 15.14 2.98
CA GLY A 135 -20.66 16.37 3.80
C GLY A 135 -19.85 16.28 5.10
N VAL A 136 -18.88 15.37 5.18
CA VAL A 136 -18.04 15.21 6.38
C VAL A 136 -17.02 16.35 6.45
N HIS A 137 -16.88 16.95 7.63
CA HIS A 137 -15.98 18.10 7.81
C HIS A 137 -14.53 17.62 7.93
N LEU A 138 -13.63 18.21 7.14
CA LEU A 138 -12.20 17.99 7.24
C LEU A 138 -11.68 18.66 8.51
N SER A 139 -11.09 17.86 9.40
CA SER A 139 -10.42 18.38 10.58
C SER A 139 -9.03 18.92 10.24
N ALA A 140 -8.48 19.82 11.07
CA ALA A 140 -7.14 20.36 10.91
C ALA A 140 -6.04 19.26 10.89
N TRP A 141 -6.34 18.08 11.44
CA TRP A 141 -5.47 16.90 11.39
C TRP A 141 -5.11 16.43 9.97
N VAL A 142 -5.89 16.80 8.95
CA VAL A 142 -5.57 16.52 7.55
C VAL A 142 -4.23 17.15 7.13
N LEU A 143 -3.80 18.22 7.78
CA LEU A 143 -2.48 18.83 7.54
C LEU A 143 -1.31 17.91 7.94
N LEU A 144 -1.53 16.94 8.83
CA LEU A 144 -0.54 15.92 9.20
C LEU A 144 -0.48 14.77 8.20
N LEU A 145 -1.42 14.69 7.26
CA LEU A 145 -1.49 13.59 6.30
C LEU A 145 -0.19 13.38 5.51
N PRO A 146 0.50 14.42 5.00
CA PRO A 146 1.81 14.24 4.35
C PRO A 146 2.86 13.61 5.28
N ALA A 147 2.89 13.99 6.55
CA ALA A 147 3.82 13.42 7.52
C ALA A 147 3.51 11.93 7.78
N ILE A 148 2.23 11.57 7.89
CA ILE A 148 1.78 10.18 8.04
C ILE A 148 2.17 9.34 6.82
N ILE A 149 2.02 9.87 5.60
CA ILE A 149 2.45 9.19 4.37
C ILE A 149 3.95 8.90 4.38
N VAL A 150 4.77 9.85 4.83
CA VAL A 150 6.22 9.66 4.92
C VAL A 150 6.58 8.58 5.93
N VAL A 151 5.95 8.59 7.11
CA VAL A 151 6.16 7.54 8.12
C VAL A 151 5.76 6.17 7.57
N GLN A 152 4.60 6.08 6.92
CA GLN A 152 4.13 4.85 6.29
C GLN A 152 5.09 4.36 5.20
N LEU A 153 5.59 5.27 4.36
CA LEU A 153 6.57 4.95 3.31
C LEU A 153 7.85 4.35 3.91
N LEU A 154 8.42 5.01 4.92
CA LEU A 154 9.66 4.57 5.56
C LEU A 154 9.47 3.21 6.25
N PHE A 155 8.35 3.04 6.96
CA PHE A 155 8.02 1.76 7.60
C PHE A 155 7.88 0.63 6.56
N THR A 156 7.12 0.87 5.51
CA THR A 156 6.89 -0.11 4.43
C THR A 156 8.21 -0.47 3.73
N LEU A 157 9.07 0.51 3.45
CA LEU A 157 10.38 0.28 2.84
C LEU A 157 11.29 -0.55 3.76
N GLY A 158 11.33 -0.24 5.06
CA GLY A 158 12.12 -0.99 6.03
C GLY A 158 11.73 -2.47 6.04
N VAL A 159 10.43 -2.75 6.14
CA VAL A 159 9.92 -4.13 6.11
C VAL A 159 10.16 -4.80 4.75
N ALA A 160 9.91 -4.09 3.65
CA ALA A 160 10.11 -4.61 2.29
C ALA A 160 11.58 -4.99 2.02
N PHE A 161 12.55 -4.18 2.48
CA PHE A 161 13.97 -4.49 2.30
C PHE A 161 14.39 -5.74 3.09
N ILE A 162 13.94 -5.86 4.34
CA ILE A 162 14.22 -7.04 5.16
C ILE A 162 13.64 -8.29 4.50
N LEU A 163 12.35 -8.28 4.18
CA LEU A 163 11.66 -9.47 3.67
C LEU A 163 12.13 -9.86 2.25
N SER A 164 12.38 -8.89 1.37
CA SER A 164 12.93 -9.18 0.03
C SER A 164 14.33 -9.79 0.10
N THR A 165 15.14 -9.41 1.08
CA THR A 165 16.46 -10.01 1.32
C THR A 165 16.31 -11.46 1.81
N ILE A 166 15.43 -11.72 2.78
CA ILE A 166 15.17 -13.07 3.29
C ILE A 166 14.67 -13.98 2.16
N ASN A 167 13.80 -13.46 1.29
CA ASN A 167 13.21 -14.20 0.20
C ASN A 167 14.21 -14.68 -0.87
N VAL A 168 15.37 -14.03 -1.00
CA VAL A 168 16.45 -14.50 -1.88
C VAL A 168 16.99 -15.86 -1.40
N PHE A 169 17.00 -16.09 -0.09
CA PHE A 169 17.45 -17.35 0.51
C PHE A 169 16.29 -18.34 0.71
N TYR A 170 15.12 -17.85 1.16
CA TYR A 170 13.94 -18.66 1.49
C TYR A 170 12.71 -18.21 0.68
N ARG A 171 12.41 -18.94 -0.40
CA ARG A 171 11.30 -18.58 -1.31
C ARG A 171 9.91 -18.67 -0.65
N ASP A 172 9.79 -19.39 0.44
CA ASP A 172 8.54 -19.54 1.19
C ASP A 172 8.15 -18.25 1.93
N THR A 173 9.05 -17.26 2.03
CA THR A 173 8.80 -15.96 2.66
C THR A 173 7.56 -15.28 2.06
N GLY A 174 7.38 -15.34 0.74
CA GLY A 174 6.20 -14.76 0.08
C GLY A 174 4.89 -15.39 0.57
N VAL A 175 4.81 -16.73 0.53
CA VAL A 175 3.62 -17.48 0.94
C VAL A 175 3.31 -17.28 2.42
N ILE A 176 4.33 -17.31 3.28
CA ILE A 176 4.17 -17.05 4.71
C ILE A 176 3.62 -15.63 4.94
N MET A 177 4.17 -14.64 4.24
CA MET A 177 3.75 -13.25 4.41
C MET A 177 2.34 -12.98 3.90
N GLU A 178 1.85 -13.68 2.88
CA GLU A 178 0.44 -13.60 2.46
C GLU A 178 -0.50 -13.99 3.61
N VAL A 179 -0.19 -15.09 4.32
CA VAL A 179 -0.98 -15.55 5.47
C VAL A 179 -0.85 -14.59 6.66
N VAL A 180 0.37 -14.11 6.94
CA VAL A 180 0.61 -13.15 8.03
C VAL A 180 -0.13 -11.84 7.78
N LEU A 181 -0.12 -11.32 6.55
CA LEU A 181 -0.86 -10.12 6.17
C LEU A 181 -2.36 -10.32 6.35
N LEU A 182 -2.90 -11.48 5.95
CA LEU A 182 -4.30 -11.80 6.19
C LEU A 182 -4.64 -11.78 7.68
N ALA A 183 -3.85 -12.45 8.53
CA ALA A 183 -4.08 -12.44 9.97
C ALA A 183 -3.96 -11.03 10.57
N TRP A 184 -2.97 -10.26 10.13
CA TRP A 184 -2.72 -8.90 10.62
C TRP A 184 -3.83 -7.92 10.21
N PHE A 185 -4.45 -8.12 9.05
CA PHE A 185 -5.64 -7.36 8.66
C PHE A 185 -6.77 -7.48 9.71
N PHE A 186 -7.03 -8.69 10.21
CA PHE A 186 -8.07 -8.91 11.21
C PHE A 186 -7.67 -8.46 12.62
N LEU A 187 -6.37 -8.49 12.94
CA LEU A 187 -5.83 -7.98 14.21
C LEU A 187 -5.82 -6.45 14.31
N THR A 188 -5.94 -5.74 13.18
CA THR A 188 -6.00 -4.28 13.17
C THR A 188 -7.44 -3.80 13.12
N PRO A 189 -7.79 -2.70 13.81
CA PRO A 189 -9.15 -2.17 13.85
C PRO A 189 -9.49 -1.45 12.54
N ILE A 190 -9.68 -2.21 11.47
CA ILE A 190 -9.99 -1.69 10.13
C ILE A 190 -11.50 -1.53 9.92
N PHE A 191 -12.27 -2.51 10.39
CA PHE A 191 -13.73 -2.57 10.22
C PHE A 191 -14.50 -2.53 11.54
N TYR A 192 -13.81 -2.51 12.69
CA TYR A 192 -14.40 -2.42 14.01
C TYR A 192 -13.77 -1.27 14.83
N PRO A 193 -14.55 -0.57 15.66
CA PRO A 193 -14.03 0.44 16.57
C PRO A 193 -13.22 -0.21 17.70
N ILE A 194 -12.13 0.45 18.12
CA ILE A 194 -11.26 -0.04 19.19
C ILE A 194 -11.98 -0.15 20.56
N THR A 195 -13.10 0.55 20.71
CA THR A 195 -13.96 0.51 21.90
C THR A 195 -14.58 -0.85 22.15
N LEU A 196 -14.74 -1.69 21.12
CA LEU A 196 -15.21 -3.08 21.29
C LEU A 196 -14.19 -3.95 22.02
N LEU A 197 -12.89 -3.69 21.87
CA LEU A 197 -11.84 -4.45 22.57
C LEU A 197 -11.74 -4.11 24.06
N SER A 198 -12.29 -2.97 24.50
CA SER A 198 -12.27 -2.54 25.90
C SER A 198 -13.32 -3.26 26.77
N GLN A 199 -14.26 -4.00 26.17
CA GLN A 199 -15.38 -4.63 26.88
C GLN A 199 -15.13 -6.10 27.26
N TYR A 200 -13.96 -6.67 26.93
CA TYR A 200 -13.51 -8.01 27.29
C TYR A 200 -12.13 -7.93 27.95
#